data_AF-A0A8J8C494-F1
#
_entry.id   AF-A0A8J8C494-F1
#
_cell.length_a   1.000
_cell.length_b   1.000
_cell.length_c   1.000
_cell.angle_alpha   90.00
_cell.angle_beta   90.00
_cell.angle_gamma   90.00
#
_symmetry.space_group_name_H-M   'P 1'
#
loop_
_entity.id
_entity.type
_entity.pdbx_description
1 polymer ?
#
loop_
_entity_poly.entity_id
_entity_poly.type
_entity_poly.pdbx_seq_one_letter_code
_entity_poly.pdbx_strand_id
1 'polypeptide(L)'
;MVPGDAGGGKPVDELLAERPLSAYLGGEERLFHVLTNRRVGVERTDETTTQIRPAEDCGAVAGLTDRRILLLVGDPADHDGDFAASLPYADVRDATAATELLTASLRFETVAGATWSFTAREADVDDVETFLTDACAGWGDVTKALDELDEHCWALADALDAADWATFDERRSAAEAALETAREGADDVPIDGVVERTERLETDCYRLVRDRYVRRGEELLSEAERLLGEEEFEASRDRVETARDRFQDATDAATAHGVDDRPAQEGLSAADDFAATLAARPLASARGLHDEAISLRDSADRAAALEDALDAYREVARLVTAADARFDGDEGTVRDETEAVIDDLVTARLTLARERRAAGDWEWQADNEEAAYDLLSAAREDFDRALSLAEQFPPGDALAIERERDALVENFDPLKIRYELAKANAELRE
;
A
#
# COMPACT_ATOMS: atom_id res chain seq x y z
N MET A 1 37.16 24.52 -3.18
CA MET A 1 38.61 24.78 -3.24
C MET A 1 38.94 25.58 -1.99
N VAL A 2 39.29 24.90 -0.90
CA VAL A 2 39.52 25.51 0.41
C VAL A 2 40.91 26.16 0.41
N PRO A 3 41.07 27.43 0.85
CA PRO A 3 42.36 28.10 0.86
C PRO A 3 43.20 27.62 2.04
N GLY A 4 43.99 26.56 1.81
CA GLY A 4 44.98 26.06 2.78
C GLY A 4 46.41 25.98 2.22
N ASP A 5 46.67 26.52 1.03
CA ASP A 5 47.97 26.40 0.36
C ASP A 5 48.82 27.67 0.45
N ALA A 6 48.97 28.19 1.67
CA ALA A 6 49.88 29.29 1.95
C ALA A 6 50.81 28.95 3.12
N GLY A 7 51.86 28.16 2.85
CA GLY A 7 53.06 28.16 3.68
C GLY A 7 53.82 26.84 3.81
N GLY A 8 54.55 26.44 2.75
CA GLY A 8 55.72 25.53 2.84
C GLY A 8 55.50 24.15 3.48
N GLY A 9 54.27 23.67 3.57
CA GLY A 9 53.90 22.37 4.13
C GLY A 9 53.79 21.27 3.07
N LYS A 10 54.04 20.00 3.45
CA LYS A 10 53.59 18.83 2.66
C LYS A 10 52.05 18.94 2.48
N PRO A 11 51.49 18.56 1.32
CA PRO A 11 50.06 18.36 1.13
C PRO A 11 49.44 17.51 2.24
N VAL A 12 48.20 17.80 2.63
CA VAL A 12 47.50 17.08 3.73
C VAL A 12 47.47 15.57 3.50
N ASP A 13 47.28 15.13 2.25
CA ASP A 13 47.27 13.71 1.89
C ASP A 13 48.65 13.03 2.03
N GLU A 14 49.76 13.79 2.00
CA GLU A 14 51.11 13.26 2.24
C GLU A 14 51.44 13.16 3.74
N LEU A 15 50.53 13.55 4.63
CA LEU A 15 50.65 13.36 6.07
C LEU A 15 50.04 12.03 6.54
N LEU A 16 49.27 11.35 5.69
CA LEU A 16 48.61 10.08 5.95
C LEU A 16 49.34 8.96 5.20
N ALA A 17 49.40 7.77 5.79
CA ALA A 17 50.17 6.65 5.25
C ALA A 17 49.35 5.79 4.29
N GLU A 18 48.04 5.64 4.54
CA GLU A 18 47.22 4.69 3.79
C GLU A 18 46.36 5.33 2.72
N ARG A 19 45.58 6.36 3.09
CA ARG A 19 44.54 6.92 2.22
C ARG A 19 44.51 8.45 2.31
N PRO A 20 44.11 9.14 1.23
CA PRO A 20 43.91 10.58 1.28
C PRO A 20 42.77 10.94 2.24
N LEU A 21 42.75 12.18 2.74
CA LEU A 21 41.75 12.67 3.70
C LEU A 21 40.31 12.45 3.19
N SER A 22 40.09 12.64 1.89
CA SER A 22 38.79 12.46 1.24
C SER A 22 38.21 11.04 1.37
N ALA A 23 39.05 10.01 1.55
CA ALA A 23 38.59 8.64 1.72
C ALA A 23 38.03 8.33 3.12
N TYR A 24 38.26 9.23 4.09
CA TYR A 24 37.72 9.13 5.46
C TYR A 24 36.41 9.90 5.63
N LEU A 25 36.05 10.75 4.66
CA LEU A 25 34.79 11.47 4.63
C LEU A 25 33.66 10.56 4.14
N GLY A 26 32.48 10.71 4.73
CA GLY A 26 31.25 10.11 4.20
C GLY A 26 30.90 10.70 2.84
N GLY A 27 30.08 10.01 2.05
CA GLY A 27 29.86 10.32 0.63
C GLY A 27 29.57 11.78 0.30
N GLU A 28 28.78 12.47 1.13
CA GLU A 28 28.46 13.90 0.97
C GLU A 28 28.98 14.79 2.11
N GLU A 29 29.88 14.28 2.95
CA GLU A 29 30.44 15.03 4.08
C GLU A 29 31.36 16.16 3.59
N ARG A 30 31.09 17.40 4.03
CA ARG A 30 31.81 18.61 3.61
C ARG A 30 32.81 19.05 4.67
N LEU A 31 34.03 19.38 4.25
CA LEU A 31 35.13 19.80 5.13
C LEU A 31 35.25 21.34 5.18
N PHE A 32 35.14 21.92 6.37
CA PHE A 32 35.24 23.38 6.59
C PHE A 32 36.62 23.82 7.00
N HIS A 33 37.20 23.16 8.00
CA HIS A 33 38.51 23.50 8.55
C HIS A 33 39.43 22.29 8.58
N VAL A 34 40.72 22.54 8.39
CA VAL A 34 41.78 21.53 8.45
C VAL A 34 42.95 22.06 9.25
N LEU A 35 43.21 21.42 10.38
CA LEU A 35 44.40 21.65 11.19
C LEU A 35 45.40 20.53 10.96
N THR A 36 46.69 20.85 10.95
CA THR A 36 47.75 19.85 10.78
C THR A 36 48.89 20.03 11.77
N ASN A 37 49.50 18.93 12.20
CA ASN A 37 50.76 18.94 12.93
C ASN A 37 51.62 17.72 12.57
N ARG A 38 52.95 17.79 12.74
CA ARG A 38 53.87 16.74 12.24
C ARG A 38 54.51 15.87 13.32
N ARG A 39 54.36 16.22 14.59
CA ARG A 39 55.16 15.61 15.66
C ARG A 39 54.38 15.34 16.94
N VAL A 40 53.37 16.17 17.20
CA VAL A 40 52.63 16.14 18.47
C VAL A 40 51.54 15.08 18.39
N GLY A 41 50.91 14.95 17.23
CA GLY A 41 49.81 14.03 17.00
C GLY A 41 48.52 14.48 17.65
N VAL A 42 47.79 13.54 18.22
CA VAL A 42 46.57 13.76 18.99
C VAL A 42 46.82 13.28 20.41
N GLU A 43 46.38 14.06 21.40
CA GLU A 43 46.35 13.62 22.79
C GLU A 43 44.91 13.30 23.19
N ARG A 44 44.72 12.17 23.87
CA ARG A 44 43.45 11.75 24.46
C ARG A 44 43.67 11.49 25.94
N THR A 45 42.84 12.09 26.78
CA THR A 45 42.84 11.90 28.23
C THR A 45 41.46 11.39 28.65
N ASP A 46 41.41 10.17 29.17
CA ASP A 46 40.24 9.62 29.85
C ASP A 46 40.58 9.38 31.33
N GLU A 47 40.80 8.13 31.75
CA GLU A 47 41.42 7.80 33.04
C GLU A 47 42.94 7.99 32.99
N THR A 48 43.52 7.88 31.78
CA THR A 48 44.95 8.07 31.54
C THR A 48 45.17 8.93 30.30
N THR A 49 46.24 9.74 30.31
CA THR A 49 46.64 10.53 29.15
C THR A 49 47.47 9.67 28.20
N THR A 50 46.96 9.49 26.99
CA THR A 50 47.62 8.77 25.89
C THR A 50 47.93 9.75 24.76
N GLN A 51 49.17 9.73 24.27
CA GLN A 51 49.59 10.55 23.14
C GLN A 51 49.82 9.69 21.91
N ILE A 52 49.04 9.94 20.86
CA ILE A 52 49.06 9.20 19.60
C ILE A 52 49.90 10.02 18.62
N ARG A 53 51.18 9.66 18.45
CA ARG A 53 52.13 10.40 17.61
C ARG A 53 52.24 9.79 16.21
N PRO A 54 52.35 10.61 15.17
CA PRO A 54 52.57 10.10 13.81
C PRO A 54 53.96 9.49 13.63
N ALA A 55 54.12 8.63 12.63
CA ALA A 55 55.42 8.14 12.17
C ALA A 55 56.34 9.28 11.67
N GLU A 56 57.65 8.99 11.54
CA GLU A 56 58.69 9.98 11.22
C GLU A 56 58.44 10.75 9.91
N ASP A 57 57.78 10.12 8.93
CA ASP A 57 57.46 10.69 7.63
C ASP A 57 56.00 11.19 7.50
N CYS A 58 55.16 10.95 8.51
CA CYS A 58 53.73 11.25 8.53
C CYS A 58 53.40 12.49 9.39
N GLY A 59 52.10 12.79 9.53
CA GLY A 59 51.59 13.84 10.39
C GLY A 59 50.22 13.48 10.97
N ALA A 60 49.61 14.45 11.62
CA ALA A 60 48.25 14.38 12.14
C ALA A 60 47.40 15.49 11.54
N VAL A 61 46.12 15.18 11.33
CA VAL A 61 45.13 16.04 10.70
C VAL A 61 43.90 16.07 11.59
N ALA A 62 43.39 17.26 11.89
CA ALA A 62 42.05 17.45 12.45
C ALA A 62 41.18 18.15 11.40
N GLY A 63 40.18 17.45 10.88
CA GLY A 63 39.19 17.98 9.96
C GLY A 63 37.89 18.27 10.69
N LEU A 64 37.32 19.46 10.49
CA LEU A 64 35.98 19.80 10.96
C LEU A 64 35.04 19.79 9.78
N THR A 65 33.95 19.02 9.90
CA THR A 65 33.01 18.80 8.82
C THR A 65 31.63 19.38 9.12
N ASP A 66 30.66 19.15 8.25
CA ASP A 66 29.24 19.40 8.52
C ASP A 66 28.61 18.38 9.48
N ARG A 67 29.37 17.39 9.96
CA ARG A 67 28.85 16.28 10.79
C ARG A 67 29.64 16.04 12.07
N ARG A 68 30.96 16.23 12.03
CA ARG A 68 31.86 15.74 13.09
C ARG A 68 33.23 16.39 13.05
N ILE A 69 33.96 16.19 14.14
CA ILE A 69 35.41 16.34 14.20
C ILE A 69 36.04 15.00 13.78
N LEU A 70 36.86 15.03 12.74
CA LEU A 70 37.65 13.89 12.27
C LEU A 70 39.11 14.09 12.65
N LEU A 71 39.64 13.22 13.51
CA LEU A 71 41.06 13.21 13.89
C LEU A 71 41.77 12.05 13.22
N LEU A 72 42.80 12.35 12.44
CA LEU A 72 43.64 11.36 11.77
C LEU A 72 45.09 11.50 12.24
N VAL A 73 45.77 10.38 12.46
CA VAL A 73 47.22 10.33 12.72
C VAL A 73 47.84 9.28 11.83
N GLY A 74 48.83 9.68 11.03
CA GLY A 74 49.47 8.79 10.06
C GLY A 74 50.41 7.79 10.72
N ASP A 75 50.11 6.50 10.54
CA ASP A 75 50.89 5.32 10.98
C ASP A 75 51.51 5.42 12.40
N PRO A 76 50.70 5.61 13.48
CA PRO A 76 51.23 5.69 14.83
C PRO A 76 51.72 4.32 15.32
N ALA A 77 52.78 4.30 16.13
CA ALA A 77 53.53 3.08 16.49
C ALA A 77 52.71 1.91 17.11
N ASP A 78 51.54 2.20 17.68
CA ASP A 78 50.66 1.21 18.32
C ASP A 78 49.46 0.81 17.43
N HIS A 79 49.42 1.21 16.16
CA HIS A 79 48.33 0.94 15.22
C HIS A 79 48.87 0.42 13.89
N ASP A 80 48.12 -0.45 13.23
CA ASP A 80 48.39 -0.83 11.85
C ASP A 80 47.73 0.21 10.92
N GLY A 81 48.53 1.07 10.30
CA GLY A 81 48.04 2.10 9.38
C GLY A 81 47.57 3.38 10.06
N ASP A 82 46.77 4.18 9.36
CA ASP A 82 46.31 5.47 9.87
C ASP A 82 45.32 5.29 11.03
N PHE A 83 45.58 5.97 12.15
CA PHE A 83 44.59 6.09 13.21
C PHE A 83 43.52 7.09 12.81
N ALA A 84 42.26 6.73 13.02
CA ALA A 84 41.12 7.61 12.81
C ALA A 84 40.18 7.62 14.02
N ALA A 85 39.84 8.80 14.50
CA ALA A 85 38.77 9.03 15.46
C ALA A 85 37.73 9.98 14.87
N SER A 86 36.47 9.60 14.99
CA SER A 86 35.31 10.33 14.49
C SER A 86 34.46 10.75 15.68
N LEU A 87 34.29 12.06 15.88
CA LEU A 87 33.61 12.62 17.03
C LEU A 87 32.46 13.52 16.57
N PRO A 88 31.21 13.02 16.60
CA PRO A 88 30.03 13.82 16.30
C PRO A 88 29.97 15.06 17.18
N TYR A 89 29.46 16.19 16.66
CA TYR A 89 29.30 17.40 17.47
C TYR A 89 28.38 17.19 18.69
N ALA A 90 27.41 16.28 18.58
CA ALA A 90 26.54 15.87 19.68
C ALA A 90 27.28 15.22 20.87
N ASP A 91 28.43 14.60 20.59
CA ASP A 91 29.24 13.95 21.60
C ASP A 91 30.23 14.92 22.23
N VAL A 92 30.34 16.16 21.77
CA VAL A 92 31.25 17.18 22.27
C VAL A 92 30.50 18.12 23.21
N ARG A 93 30.93 18.15 24.47
CA ARG A 93 30.32 18.96 25.53
C ARG A 93 30.83 20.39 25.53
N ASP A 94 32.13 20.55 25.30
CA ASP A 94 32.82 21.82 25.34
C ASP A 94 34.03 21.77 24.41
N ALA A 95 34.34 22.88 23.78
CA ALA A 95 35.51 23.05 22.92
C ALA A 95 36.18 24.37 23.28
N THR A 96 37.48 24.32 23.54
CA THR A 96 38.26 25.49 23.93
C THR A 96 39.56 25.51 23.14
N ALA A 97 39.95 26.67 22.66
CA ALA A 97 41.30 26.90 22.19
C ALA A 97 42.15 27.50 23.31
N ALA A 98 43.33 26.93 23.51
CA ALA A 98 44.35 27.50 24.39
C ALA A 98 45.54 27.94 23.56
N THR A 99 45.79 29.24 23.51
CA THR A 99 46.94 29.83 22.82
C THR A 99 48.16 29.88 23.72
N GLU A 100 49.26 29.28 23.27
CA GLU A 100 50.57 29.35 23.93
C GLU A 100 51.67 29.79 22.95
N LEU A 101 52.14 31.02 23.11
CA LEU A 101 53.25 31.66 22.36
C LEU A 101 53.09 31.75 20.83
N LEU A 102 53.20 30.62 20.12
CA LEU A 102 53.22 30.47 18.66
C LEU A 102 52.38 29.26 18.17
N THR A 103 51.79 28.53 19.11
CA THR A 103 50.98 27.34 18.88
C THR A 103 49.69 27.45 19.66
N ALA A 104 48.60 26.95 19.11
CA ALA A 104 47.33 26.87 19.82
C ALA A 104 46.91 25.41 19.91
N SER A 105 46.36 25.04 21.05
CA SER A 105 45.84 23.71 21.31
C SER A 105 44.33 23.77 21.31
N LEU A 106 43.71 23.11 20.34
CA LEU A 106 42.28 22.88 20.34
C LEU A 106 42.00 21.70 21.27
N ARG A 107 41.19 21.92 22.31
CA ARG A 107 40.78 20.91 23.26
C ARG A 107 39.27 20.75 23.23
N PHE A 108 38.77 19.53 23.23
CA PHE A 108 37.33 19.26 23.35
C PHE A 108 37.07 18.10 24.31
N GLU A 109 36.05 18.27 25.14
CA GLU A 109 35.58 17.24 26.08
C GLU A 109 34.38 16.52 25.50
N THR A 110 34.37 15.20 25.57
CA THR A 110 33.24 14.39 25.10
C THR A 110 32.26 14.11 26.22
N VAL A 111 30.99 13.83 25.89
CA VAL A 111 29.95 13.41 26.86
C VAL A 111 30.37 12.16 27.65
N ALA A 112 31.19 11.30 27.05
CA ALA A 112 31.77 10.12 27.68
C ALA A 112 32.91 10.44 28.69
N GLY A 113 33.26 11.72 28.87
CA GLY A 113 34.29 12.18 29.80
C GLY A 113 35.72 12.11 29.26
N ALA A 114 35.92 11.76 27.99
CA ALA A 114 37.25 11.81 27.36
C ALA A 114 37.53 13.22 26.85
N THR A 115 38.68 13.78 27.23
CA THR A 115 39.22 15.04 26.71
C THR A 115 40.21 14.75 25.59
N TRP A 116 40.03 15.38 24.45
CA TRP A 116 40.95 15.32 23.33
C TRP A 116 41.65 16.66 23.15
N SER A 117 42.89 16.63 22.68
CA SER A 117 43.69 17.82 22.42
C SER A 117 44.48 17.67 21.13
N PHE A 118 44.39 18.68 20.27
CA PHE A 118 45.11 18.79 19.01
C PHE A 118 45.85 20.12 18.94
N THR A 119 47.18 20.06 18.85
CA THR A 119 48.00 21.27 18.74
C THR A 119 48.22 21.64 17.28
N ALA A 120 47.96 22.90 16.92
CA ALA A 120 48.16 23.47 15.60
C ALA A 120 48.83 24.85 15.69
N ARG A 121 49.00 25.52 14.55
CA ARG A 121 49.49 26.91 14.52
C ARG A 121 48.39 27.83 15.04
N GLU A 122 48.79 28.84 15.81
CA GLU A 122 47.87 29.80 16.44
C GLU A 122 46.89 30.46 15.47
N ALA A 123 47.38 30.91 14.30
CA ALA A 123 46.55 31.59 13.30
C ALA A 123 45.40 30.74 12.72
N ASP A 124 45.45 29.42 12.88
CA ASP A 124 44.45 28.50 12.33
C ASP A 124 43.39 28.10 13.39
N VAL A 125 43.56 28.46 14.67
CA VAL A 125 42.76 27.89 15.78
C VAL A 125 41.64 28.81 16.28
N ASP A 126 41.78 30.14 16.22
CA ASP A 126 40.75 31.08 16.71
C ASP A 126 39.43 30.95 15.90
N ASP A 127 39.53 30.82 14.58
CA ASP A 127 38.38 30.60 13.70
C ASP A 127 37.72 29.23 13.97
N VAL A 128 38.52 28.24 14.42
CA VAL A 128 38.07 26.88 14.72
C VAL A 128 37.37 26.77 16.07
N GLU A 129 37.82 27.52 17.09
CA GLU A 129 37.14 27.59 18.39
C GLU A 129 35.74 28.19 18.25
N THR A 130 35.62 29.28 17.50
CA THR A 130 34.34 29.94 17.23
C THR A 130 33.40 28.97 16.51
N PHE A 131 33.89 28.35 15.43
CA PHE A 131 33.13 27.34 14.68
C PHE A 131 32.66 26.18 15.59
N LEU A 132 33.54 25.65 16.45
CA LEU A 132 33.19 24.54 17.34
C LEU A 132 32.21 24.92 18.44
N THR A 133 32.34 26.12 19.00
CA THR A 133 31.41 26.62 20.00
C THR A 133 30.00 26.70 19.42
N ASP A 134 29.88 27.27 18.22
CA ASP A 134 28.62 27.35 17.49
C ASP A 134 28.09 25.96 17.10
N ALA A 135 28.99 25.06 16.66
CA ALA A 135 28.67 23.69 16.30
C ALA A 135 28.12 22.85 17.47
N CYS A 136 28.76 22.95 18.63
CA CYS A 136 28.38 22.16 19.80
C CYS A 136 27.13 22.71 20.48
N ALA A 137 26.92 24.04 20.46
CA ALA A 137 25.75 24.67 21.08
C ALA A 137 24.46 24.52 20.26
N GLY A 138 24.55 24.49 18.93
CA GLY A 138 23.38 24.45 18.04
C GLY A 138 23.17 23.13 17.28
N TRP A 139 24.23 22.40 16.92
CA TRP A 139 24.12 21.34 15.89
C TRP A 139 24.15 19.93 16.44
N GLY A 140 24.50 19.73 17.71
CA GLY A 140 24.51 18.42 18.33
C GLY A 140 23.14 17.74 18.26
N ASP A 141 22.10 18.44 18.69
CA ASP A 141 20.73 17.92 18.67
C ASP A 141 20.21 17.76 17.22
N VAL A 142 20.52 18.69 16.32
CA VAL A 142 20.13 18.62 14.89
C VAL A 142 20.80 17.43 14.19
N THR A 143 22.11 17.25 14.38
CA THR A 143 22.85 16.16 13.74
C THR A 143 22.36 14.81 14.23
N LYS A 144 22.12 14.70 15.54
CA LYS A 144 21.53 13.50 16.14
C LYS A 144 20.15 13.22 15.58
N ALA A 145 19.28 14.23 15.49
CA ALA A 145 17.95 14.10 14.90
C ALA A 145 18.01 13.69 13.42
N LEU A 146 18.99 14.19 12.65
CA LEU A 146 19.19 13.79 11.24
C LEU A 146 19.71 12.36 11.09
N ASP A 147 20.52 11.88 12.01
CA ASP A 147 20.96 10.48 12.02
C ASP A 147 19.80 9.56 12.44
N GLU A 148 19.02 9.93 13.46
CA GLU A 148 17.79 9.22 13.86
C GLU A 148 16.74 9.20 12.72
N LEU A 149 16.56 10.31 12.01
CA LEU A 149 15.67 10.41 10.87
C LEU A 149 16.12 9.48 9.72
N ASP A 150 17.42 9.43 9.41
CA ASP A 150 17.96 8.51 8.40
C ASP A 150 17.67 7.05 8.79
N GLU A 151 17.94 6.66 10.05
CA GLU A 151 17.62 5.33 10.58
C GLU A 151 16.12 5.02 10.48
N HIS A 152 15.26 5.99 10.78
CA HIS A 152 13.82 5.83 10.63
C HIS A 152 13.38 5.71 9.18
N CYS A 153 13.99 6.43 8.23
CA CYS A 153 13.72 6.27 6.80
C CYS A 153 14.08 4.87 6.31
N TRP A 154 15.21 4.31 6.75
CA TRP A 154 15.56 2.91 6.46
C TRP A 154 14.53 1.93 7.03
N ALA A 155 14.12 2.10 8.29
CA ALA A 155 13.12 1.24 8.91
C ALA A 155 11.73 1.36 8.24
N LEU A 156 11.36 2.55 7.76
CA LEU A 156 10.14 2.79 6.99
C LEU A 156 10.18 2.05 5.65
N ALA A 157 11.30 2.10 4.93
CA ALA A 157 11.48 1.36 3.69
C ALA A 157 11.35 -0.16 3.90
N ASP A 158 11.99 -0.70 4.93
CA ASP A 158 11.89 -2.12 5.29
C ASP A 158 10.44 -2.53 5.63
N ALA A 159 9.75 -1.72 6.43
CA ALA A 159 8.35 -1.97 6.78
C ALA A 159 7.41 -1.88 5.57
N LEU A 160 7.68 -0.95 4.66
CA LEU A 160 6.95 -0.80 3.40
C LEU A 160 7.11 -2.03 2.51
N ASP A 161 8.33 -2.57 2.38
CA ASP A 161 8.62 -3.79 1.62
C ASP A 161 8.04 -5.05 2.24
N ALA A 162 7.90 -5.09 3.57
CA ALA A 162 7.23 -6.17 4.28
C ALA A 162 5.69 -6.04 4.32
N ALA A 163 5.13 -4.92 3.84
CA ALA A 163 3.72 -4.56 4.02
C ALA A 163 3.26 -4.57 5.51
N ASP A 164 4.18 -4.23 6.43
CA ASP A 164 3.90 -4.12 7.86
C ASP A 164 3.43 -2.69 8.22
N TRP A 165 2.13 -2.46 8.02
CA TRP A 165 1.52 -1.14 8.20
C TRP A 165 1.57 -0.62 9.63
N ALA A 166 1.52 -1.51 10.62
CA ALA A 166 1.55 -1.11 12.02
C ALA A 166 2.95 -0.60 12.41
N THR A 167 3.99 -1.36 12.04
CA THR A 167 5.37 -0.93 12.23
C THR A 167 5.67 0.34 11.43
N PHE A 168 5.16 0.46 10.20
CA PHE A 168 5.32 1.67 9.40
C PHE A 168 4.76 2.91 10.11
N ASP A 169 3.54 2.84 10.63
CA ASP A 169 2.89 4.00 11.27
C ASP A 169 3.59 4.42 12.58
N GLU A 170 4.10 3.46 13.35
CA GLU A 170 4.93 3.72 14.53
C GLU A 170 6.24 4.45 14.14
N ARG A 171 6.95 3.91 13.14
CA ARG A 171 8.22 4.50 12.66
C ARG A 171 8.03 5.86 12.01
N ARG A 172 6.91 6.08 11.33
CA ARG A 172 6.55 7.38 10.73
C ARG A 172 6.42 8.45 11.80
N SER A 173 5.73 8.14 12.90
CA SER A 173 5.57 9.07 14.01
C SER A 173 6.91 9.46 14.63
N ALA A 174 7.86 8.50 14.74
CA ALA A 174 9.21 8.77 15.22
C ALA A 174 10.04 9.59 14.21
N ALA A 175 9.94 9.28 12.91
CA ALA A 175 10.57 10.05 11.84
C ALA A 175 10.08 11.51 11.81
N GLU A 176 8.77 11.73 11.96
CA GLU A 176 8.17 13.08 12.00
C GLU A 176 8.72 13.90 13.17
N ALA A 177 8.87 13.30 14.36
CA ALA A 177 9.44 13.98 15.52
C ALA A 177 10.93 14.32 15.35
N ALA A 178 11.71 13.41 14.76
CA ALA A 178 13.12 13.64 14.43
C ALA A 178 13.27 14.75 13.37
N LEU A 179 12.41 14.73 12.35
CA LEU A 179 12.38 15.77 11.31
C LEU A 179 11.99 17.13 11.86
N GLU A 180 10.99 17.22 12.75
CA GLU A 180 10.61 18.47 13.41
C GLU A 180 11.78 19.06 14.20
N THR A 181 12.46 18.23 15.00
CA THR A 181 13.67 18.63 15.73
C THR A 181 14.77 19.12 14.78
N ALA A 182 14.99 18.42 13.67
CA ALA A 182 15.99 18.80 12.68
C ALA A 182 15.65 20.12 11.98
N ARG A 183 14.38 20.37 11.65
CA ARG A 183 13.92 21.63 11.03
C ARG A 183 14.05 22.82 11.98
N GLU A 184 13.58 22.67 13.23
CA GLU A 184 13.63 23.74 14.23
C GLU A 184 15.07 24.21 14.48
N GLY A 185 16.03 23.29 14.53
CA GLY A 185 17.43 23.67 14.71
C GLY A 185 18.15 24.08 13.43
N ALA A 186 17.71 23.63 12.24
CA ALA A 186 18.35 23.96 10.96
C ALA A 186 18.31 25.47 10.63
N ASP A 187 17.27 26.19 11.03
CA ASP A 187 17.14 27.63 10.81
C ASP A 187 18.20 28.46 11.57
N ASP A 188 18.71 27.92 12.68
CA ASP A 188 19.74 28.54 13.51
C ASP A 188 21.17 28.08 13.17
N VAL A 189 21.33 27.20 12.17
CA VAL A 189 22.63 26.64 11.76
C VAL A 189 23.23 27.43 10.59
N PRO A 190 24.45 28.00 10.70
CA PRO A 190 25.11 28.71 9.60
C PRO A 190 25.75 27.79 8.53
N ILE A 191 25.36 26.51 8.47
CA ILE A 191 25.91 25.51 7.55
C ILE A 191 24.86 25.07 6.53
N ASP A 192 25.09 25.44 5.27
CA ASP A 192 24.26 25.02 4.12
C ASP A 192 24.11 23.49 4.01
N GLY A 193 25.13 22.72 4.39
CA GLY A 193 25.10 21.25 4.35
C GLY A 193 24.09 20.60 5.30
N VAL A 194 23.79 21.23 6.44
CA VAL A 194 22.77 20.72 7.39
C VAL A 194 21.38 20.93 6.80
N VAL A 195 21.12 22.12 6.24
CA VAL A 195 19.87 22.44 5.55
C VAL A 195 19.63 21.50 4.37
N GLU A 196 20.62 21.33 3.49
CA GLU A 196 20.51 20.40 2.35
C GLU A 196 20.23 18.96 2.80
N ARG A 197 20.87 18.49 3.89
CA ARG A 197 20.63 17.15 4.44
C ARG A 197 19.22 17.01 5.00
N THR A 198 18.72 18.02 5.72
CA THR A 198 17.34 18.05 6.23
C THR A 198 16.34 17.96 5.08
N GLU A 199 16.46 18.83 4.07
CA GLU A 199 15.56 18.85 2.90
C GLU A 199 15.55 17.51 2.14
N ARG A 200 16.72 16.88 2.01
CA ARG A 200 16.83 15.56 1.36
C ARG A 200 16.12 14.47 2.17
N LEU A 201 16.42 14.36 3.47
CA LEU A 201 15.80 13.33 4.33
C LEU A 201 14.30 13.55 4.50
N GLU A 202 13.87 14.81 4.55
CA GLU A 202 12.47 15.20 4.48
C GLU A 202 11.79 14.66 3.22
N THR A 203 12.39 14.94 2.06
CA THR A 203 11.89 14.47 0.77
C THR A 203 11.80 12.94 0.73
N ASP A 204 12.81 12.25 1.24
CA ASP A 204 12.85 10.78 1.26
C ASP A 204 11.77 10.21 2.21
N CYS A 205 11.58 10.80 3.40
CA CYS A 205 10.52 10.43 4.33
C CYS A 205 9.13 10.58 3.70
N TYR A 206 8.83 11.72 3.06
CA TYR A 206 7.52 11.94 2.46
C TYR A 206 7.26 11.09 1.20
N ARG A 207 8.31 10.73 0.44
CA ARG A 207 8.20 9.72 -0.61
C ARG A 207 7.75 8.37 -0.05
N LEU A 208 8.35 7.92 1.06
CA LEU A 208 7.96 6.67 1.71
C LEU A 208 6.52 6.71 2.23
N VAL A 209 6.10 7.84 2.82
CA VAL A 209 4.71 8.03 3.26
C VAL A 209 3.73 7.95 2.09
N ARG A 210 4.00 8.64 0.98
CA ARG A 210 3.21 8.52 -0.26
C ARG A 210 3.15 7.07 -0.73
N ASP A 211 4.30 6.39 -0.81
CA ASP A 211 4.39 5.02 -1.34
C ASP A 211 3.63 4.01 -0.48
N ARG A 212 3.59 4.22 0.85
CA ARG A 212 2.74 3.43 1.76
C ARG A 212 1.26 3.56 1.40
N TYR A 213 0.77 4.76 1.14
CA TYR A 213 -0.61 4.96 0.74
C TYR A 213 -0.92 4.37 -0.64
N VAL A 214 0.00 4.53 -1.61
CA VAL A 214 -0.13 3.93 -2.95
C VAL A 214 -0.20 2.42 -2.87
N ARG A 215 0.78 1.75 -2.22
CA ARG A 215 0.78 0.28 -2.07
C ARG A 215 -0.49 -0.21 -1.38
N ARG A 216 -0.97 0.50 -0.35
CA ARG A 216 -2.21 0.12 0.33
C ARG A 216 -3.43 0.23 -0.58
N GLY A 217 -3.49 1.26 -1.44
CA GLY A 217 -4.53 1.41 -2.46
C GLY A 217 -4.51 0.25 -3.46
N GLU A 218 -3.33 -0.14 -3.94
CA GLU A 218 -3.14 -1.27 -4.87
C GLU A 218 -3.60 -2.62 -4.28
N GLU A 219 -3.29 -2.89 -3.01
CA GLU A 219 -3.78 -4.07 -2.31
C GLU A 219 -5.31 -4.10 -2.23
N LEU A 220 -5.93 -2.96 -1.93
CA LEU A 220 -7.38 -2.83 -1.86
C LEU A 220 -8.04 -3.03 -3.22
N LEU A 221 -7.44 -2.53 -4.31
CA LEU A 221 -7.91 -2.79 -5.68
C LEU A 221 -7.80 -4.27 -6.06
N SER A 222 -6.68 -4.91 -5.73
CA SER A 222 -6.48 -6.35 -6.00
C SER A 222 -7.55 -7.20 -5.29
N GLU A 223 -7.89 -6.83 -4.07
CA GLU A 223 -8.92 -7.48 -3.27
C GLU A 223 -10.34 -7.13 -3.75
N ALA A 224 -10.57 -5.92 -4.26
CA ALA A 224 -11.81 -5.55 -4.94
C ALA A 224 -12.03 -6.41 -6.20
N GLU A 225 -10.98 -6.65 -6.98
CA GLU A 225 -11.01 -7.52 -8.17
C GLU A 225 -11.37 -8.97 -7.81
N ARG A 226 -10.78 -9.50 -6.73
CA ARG A 226 -11.15 -10.84 -6.22
C ARG A 226 -12.63 -10.91 -5.85
N LEU A 227 -13.13 -9.94 -5.08
CA LEU A 227 -14.54 -9.86 -4.67
C LEU A 227 -15.49 -9.71 -5.87
N LEU A 228 -15.08 -8.95 -6.90
CA LEU A 228 -15.84 -8.84 -8.14
C LEU A 228 -15.96 -10.19 -8.86
N GLY A 229 -14.89 -10.98 -8.87
CA GLY A 229 -14.90 -12.35 -9.41
C GLY A 229 -15.81 -13.32 -8.64
N GLU A 230 -16.08 -13.03 -7.37
CA GLU A 230 -17.00 -13.78 -6.49
C GLU A 230 -18.43 -13.22 -6.50
N GLU A 231 -18.71 -12.21 -7.34
CA GLU A 231 -20.01 -11.51 -7.44
C GLU A 231 -20.43 -10.78 -6.14
N GLU A 232 -19.48 -10.51 -5.25
CA GLU A 232 -19.66 -9.74 -4.02
C GLU A 232 -19.56 -8.23 -4.32
N PHE A 233 -20.51 -7.71 -5.12
CA PHE A 233 -20.44 -6.37 -5.73
C PHE A 233 -20.34 -5.22 -4.73
N GLU A 234 -21.14 -5.25 -3.65
CA GLU A 234 -21.12 -4.20 -2.62
C GLU A 234 -19.80 -4.21 -1.84
N ALA A 235 -19.31 -5.39 -1.45
CA ALA A 235 -18.03 -5.52 -0.77
C ALA A 235 -16.86 -5.07 -1.67
N SER A 236 -16.90 -5.43 -2.96
CA SER A 236 -15.94 -4.93 -3.95
C SER A 236 -15.96 -3.40 -4.01
N ARG A 237 -17.14 -2.79 -4.04
CA ARG A 237 -17.32 -1.32 -4.07
C ARG A 237 -16.68 -0.64 -2.86
N ASP A 238 -16.94 -1.16 -1.66
CA ASP A 238 -16.38 -0.61 -0.41
C ASP A 238 -14.84 -0.62 -0.44
N ARG A 239 -14.23 -1.65 -1.04
CA ARG A 239 -12.77 -1.72 -1.21
C ARG A 239 -12.26 -0.69 -2.20
N VAL A 240 -12.95 -0.47 -3.32
CA VAL A 240 -12.59 0.56 -4.31
C VAL A 240 -12.71 1.96 -3.71
N GLU A 241 -13.76 2.25 -2.95
CA GLU A 241 -13.93 3.52 -2.25
C GLU A 241 -12.80 3.74 -1.24
N THR A 242 -12.48 2.73 -0.44
CA THR A 242 -11.34 2.80 0.48
C THR A 242 -10.01 2.98 -0.28
N ALA A 243 -9.83 2.35 -1.45
CA ALA A 243 -8.63 2.50 -2.25
C ALA A 243 -8.48 3.93 -2.78
N ARG A 244 -9.57 4.54 -3.27
CA ARG A 244 -9.60 5.96 -3.68
C ARG A 244 -9.18 6.87 -2.55
N ASP A 245 -9.69 6.66 -1.34
CA ASP A 245 -9.29 7.45 -0.17
C ASP A 245 -7.78 7.35 0.07
N ARG A 246 -7.17 6.17 -0.09
CA ARG A 246 -5.70 6.01 0.06
C ARG A 246 -4.92 6.69 -1.05
N PHE A 247 -5.36 6.60 -2.30
CA PHE A 247 -4.66 7.33 -3.37
C PHE A 247 -4.85 8.85 -3.24
N GLN A 248 -5.96 9.32 -2.68
CA GLN A 248 -6.15 10.72 -2.33
C GLN A 248 -5.20 11.14 -1.19
N ASP A 249 -5.11 10.35 -0.11
CA ASP A 249 -4.14 10.58 0.97
C ASP A 249 -2.69 10.66 0.43
N ALA A 250 -2.34 9.79 -0.54
CA ALA A 250 -1.05 9.82 -1.21
C ALA A 250 -0.83 11.11 -2.02
N THR A 251 -1.86 11.59 -2.71
CA THR A 251 -1.83 12.83 -3.51
C THR A 251 -1.68 14.06 -2.62
N ASP A 252 -2.43 14.09 -1.51
CA ASP A 252 -2.39 15.17 -0.53
C ASP A 252 -1.01 15.24 0.15
N ALA A 253 -0.48 14.09 0.58
CA ALA A 253 0.87 13.99 1.11
C ALA A 253 1.93 14.43 0.09
N ALA A 254 1.76 14.02 -1.17
CA ALA A 254 2.71 14.37 -2.22
C ALA A 254 2.74 15.87 -2.52
N THR A 255 1.56 16.47 -2.64
CA THR A 255 1.37 17.90 -2.91
C THR A 255 1.86 18.77 -1.76
N ALA A 256 1.56 18.39 -0.52
CA ALA A 256 1.96 19.14 0.67
C ALA A 256 3.48 19.29 0.80
N HIS A 257 4.24 18.31 0.29
CA HIS A 257 5.68 18.22 0.47
C HIS A 257 6.47 18.29 -0.84
N GLY A 258 5.82 18.62 -1.96
CA GLY A 258 6.48 18.80 -3.26
C GLY A 258 7.13 17.54 -3.82
N VAL A 259 6.66 16.34 -3.44
CA VAL A 259 7.12 15.07 -4.01
C VAL A 259 6.24 14.67 -5.19
N ASP A 260 6.76 13.80 -6.08
CA ASP A 260 6.04 13.36 -7.28
C ASP A 260 4.73 12.65 -6.92
N ASP A 261 3.60 13.18 -7.37
CA ASP A 261 2.26 12.67 -7.09
C ASP A 261 1.74 11.73 -8.20
N ARG A 262 2.50 11.59 -9.30
CA ARG A 262 2.09 10.75 -10.44
C ARG A 262 1.66 9.33 -10.06
N PRO A 263 2.39 8.58 -9.19
CA PRO A 263 1.95 7.24 -8.81
C PRO A 263 0.58 7.22 -8.12
N ALA A 264 0.29 8.24 -7.31
CA ALA A 264 -1.01 8.38 -6.65
C ALA A 264 -2.13 8.72 -7.64
N GLN A 265 -1.86 9.62 -8.59
CA GLN A 265 -2.81 9.96 -9.65
C GLN A 265 -3.12 8.78 -10.58
N GLU A 266 -2.10 7.99 -10.93
CA GLU A 266 -2.28 6.75 -11.70
C GLU A 266 -3.16 5.75 -10.93
N GLY A 267 -2.94 5.60 -9.62
CA GLY A 267 -3.79 4.80 -8.75
C GLY A 267 -5.25 5.28 -8.67
N LEU A 268 -5.48 6.59 -8.54
CA LEU A 268 -6.82 7.19 -8.60
C LEU A 268 -7.52 6.87 -9.93
N SER A 269 -6.82 7.06 -11.06
CA SER A 269 -7.37 6.74 -12.38
C SER A 269 -7.72 5.25 -12.50
N ALA A 270 -6.85 4.36 -12.00
CA ALA A 270 -7.13 2.93 -12.00
C ALA A 270 -8.34 2.56 -11.13
N ALA A 271 -8.48 3.19 -9.96
CA ALA A 271 -9.65 3.01 -9.10
C ALA A 271 -10.94 3.53 -9.75
N ASP A 272 -10.87 4.63 -10.49
CA ASP A 272 -12.00 5.19 -11.23
C ASP A 272 -12.44 4.30 -12.39
N ASP A 273 -11.49 3.80 -13.18
CA ASP A 273 -11.74 2.85 -14.27
C ASP A 273 -12.34 1.54 -13.74
N PHE A 274 -11.81 1.05 -12.61
CA PHE A 274 -12.34 -0.14 -11.95
C PHE A 274 -13.75 0.10 -11.41
N ALA A 275 -14.01 1.25 -10.77
CA ALA A 275 -15.34 1.59 -10.27
C ALA A 275 -16.39 1.64 -11.40
N ALA A 276 -16.02 2.19 -12.56
CA ALA A 276 -16.90 2.20 -13.74
C ALA A 276 -17.20 0.78 -14.23
N THR A 277 -16.18 -0.09 -14.26
CA THR A 277 -16.35 -1.50 -14.63
C THR A 277 -17.25 -2.24 -13.63
N LEU A 278 -17.03 -2.02 -12.33
CA LEU A 278 -17.81 -2.59 -11.25
C LEU A 278 -19.28 -2.14 -11.30
N ALA A 279 -19.54 -0.85 -11.57
CA ALA A 279 -20.88 -0.31 -11.68
C ALA A 279 -21.69 -0.98 -12.80
N ALA A 280 -21.05 -1.26 -13.94
CA ALA A 280 -21.69 -1.87 -15.10
C ALA A 280 -21.86 -3.41 -14.99
N ARG A 281 -21.03 -4.07 -14.17
CA ARG A 281 -20.90 -5.53 -14.17
C ARG A 281 -22.18 -6.30 -13.81
N PRO A 282 -22.98 -5.94 -12.78
CA PRO A 282 -24.17 -6.69 -12.42
C PRO A 282 -25.19 -6.78 -13.56
N LEU A 283 -25.53 -5.63 -14.15
CA LEU A 283 -26.48 -5.57 -15.26
C LEU A 283 -25.95 -6.26 -16.52
N ALA A 284 -24.64 -6.14 -16.81
CA ALA A 284 -24.02 -6.88 -17.91
C ALA A 284 -24.06 -8.41 -17.69
N SER A 285 -23.88 -8.87 -16.44
CA SER A 285 -23.98 -10.30 -16.10
C SER A 285 -25.41 -10.82 -16.29
N ALA A 286 -26.41 -10.10 -15.76
CA ALA A 286 -27.82 -10.45 -15.88
C ALA A 286 -28.27 -10.54 -17.36
N ARG A 287 -27.88 -9.56 -18.18
CA ARG A 287 -28.13 -9.58 -19.64
C ARG A 287 -27.46 -10.77 -20.32
N GLY A 288 -26.21 -11.07 -19.95
CA GLY A 288 -25.48 -12.23 -20.48
C GLY A 288 -26.18 -13.55 -20.18
N LEU A 289 -26.67 -13.73 -18.94
CA LEU A 289 -27.45 -14.90 -18.55
C LEU A 289 -28.76 -15.02 -19.33
N HIS A 290 -29.48 -13.91 -19.52
CA HIS A 290 -30.71 -13.89 -20.31
C HIS A 290 -30.45 -14.26 -21.78
N ASP A 291 -29.43 -13.65 -22.41
CA ASP A 291 -29.02 -13.93 -23.79
C ASP A 291 -28.61 -15.39 -23.99
N GLU A 292 -27.87 -15.96 -23.02
CA GLU A 292 -27.51 -17.38 -23.03
C GLU A 292 -28.77 -18.26 -22.93
N ALA A 293 -29.67 -17.94 -21.99
CA ALA A 293 -30.88 -18.71 -21.74
C ALA A 293 -31.81 -18.77 -22.97
N ILE A 294 -32.02 -17.65 -23.68
CA ILE A 294 -32.86 -17.63 -24.89
C ILE A 294 -32.25 -18.38 -26.08
N SER A 295 -30.94 -18.62 -26.06
CA SER A 295 -30.24 -19.39 -27.09
C SER A 295 -30.43 -20.90 -26.96
N LEU A 296 -30.80 -21.37 -25.76
CA LEU A 296 -31.03 -22.78 -25.46
C LEU A 296 -32.25 -23.32 -26.22
N ARG A 297 -32.09 -24.55 -26.73
CA ARG A 297 -33.10 -25.24 -27.54
C ARG A 297 -33.94 -26.22 -26.74
N ASP A 298 -33.37 -26.77 -25.68
CA ASP A 298 -34.09 -27.62 -24.76
C ASP A 298 -34.94 -26.74 -23.82
N SER A 299 -36.24 -27.07 -23.71
CA SER A 299 -37.18 -26.27 -22.93
C SER A 299 -36.90 -26.33 -21.43
N ALA A 300 -36.35 -27.44 -20.92
CA ALA A 300 -36.01 -27.58 -19.51
C ALA A 300 -34.76 -26.77 -19.16
N ASP A 301 -33.71 -26.90 -19.97
CA ASP A 301 -32.48 -26.11 -19.80
C ASP A 301 -32.76 -24.61 -19.93
N ARG A 302 -33.57 -24.21 -20.92
CA ARG A 302 -33.98 -22.82 -21.11
C ARG A 302 -34.76 -22.29 -19.91
N ALA A 303 -35.71 -23.06 -19.37
CA ALA A 303 -36.50 -22.62 -18.22
C ALA A 303 -35.64 -22.46 -16.96
N ALA A 304 -34.66 -23.35 -16.74
CA ALA A 304 -33.73 -23.25 -15.61
C ALA A 304 -32.81 -22.02 -15.75
N ALA A 305 -32.20 -21.83 -16.92
CA ALA A 305 -31.31 -20.68 -17.16
C ALA A 305 -32.05 -19.32 -17.09
N LEU A 306 -33.33 -19.27 -17.47
CA LEU A 306 -34.17 -18.08 -17.30
C LEU A 306 -34.52 -17.78 -15.84
N GLU A 307 -34.54 -18.79 -14.95
CA GLU A 307 -34.65 -18.55 -13.51
C GLU A 307 -33.38 -17.93 -12.94
N ASP A 308 -32.21 -18.43 -13.33
CA ASP A 308 -30.93 -17.84 -12.95
C ASP A 308 -30.81 -16.39 -13.43
N ALA A 309 -31.23 -16.12 -14.67
CA ALA A 309 -31.28 -14.75 -15.20
C ALA A 309 -32.23 -13.85 -14.39
N LEU A 310 -33.43 -14.35 -14.03
CA LEU A 310 -34.38 -13.59 -13.22
C LEU A 310 -33.84 -13.26 -11.83
N ASP A 311 -33.14 -14.20 -11.20
CA ASP A 311 -32.50 -13.98 -9.90
C ASP A 311 -31.36 -12.94 -10.00
N ALA A 312 -30.57 -12.97 -11.08
CA ALA A 312 -29.58 -11.92 -11.35
C ALA A 312 -30.22 -10.53 -11.55
N TYR A 313 -31.32 -10.43 -12.31
CA TYR A 313 -32.05 -9.17 -12.49
C TYR A 313 -32.67 -8.64 -11.19
N ARG A 314 -33.15 -9.52 -10.30
CA ARG A 314 -33.63 -9.13 -8.96
C ARG A 314 -32.51 -8.52 -8.13
N GLU A 315 -31.31 -9.09 -8.20
CA GLU A 315 -30.15 -8.53 -7.52
C GLU A 315 -29.77 -7.16 -8.11
N VAL A 316 -29.76 -7.02 -9.43
CA VAL A 316 -29.57 -5.71 -10.08
C VAL A 316 -30.62 -4.69 -9.60
N ALA A 317 -31.89 -5.07 -9.56
CA ALA A 317 -32.97 -4.21 -9.08
C ALA A 317 -32.75 -3.76 -7.63
N ARG A 318 -32.24 -4.64 -6.76
CA ARG A 318 -31.85 -4.30 -5.38
C ARG A 318 -30.71 -3.27 -5.36
N LEU A 319 -29.69 -3.47 -6.18
CA LEU A 319 -28.50 -2.61 -6.24
C LEU A 319 -28.83 -1.20 -6.77
N VAL A 320 -29.67 -1.07 -7.79
CA VAL A 320 -30.01 0.23 -8.40
C VAL A 320 -31.06 1.04 -7.60
N THR A 321 -31.81 0.38 -6.70
CA THR A 321 -32.82 1.04 -5.84
C THR A 321 -32.31 1.35 -4.43
N ALA A 322 -31.08 0.93 -4.09
CA ALA A 322 -30.46 1.29 -2.83
C ALA A 322 -30.35 2.82 -2.67
N ALA A 323 -30.44 3.32 -1.42
CA ALA A 323 -30.45 4.76 -1.14
C ALA A 323 -29.20 5.50 -1.67
N ASP A 324 -28.08 4.79 -1.77
CA ASP A 324 -26.82 5.23 -2.35
C ASP A 324 -26.57 4.50 -3.68
N ALA A 325 -27.53 4.49 -4.61
CA ALA A 325 -27.39 3.80 -5.89
C ALA A 325 -26.14 4.28 -6.66
N ARG A 326 -25.16 3.37 -6.83
CA ARG A 326 -23.88 3.58 -7.55
C ARG A 326 -23.65 2.59 -8.69
N PHE A 327 -24.62 1.72 -8.95
CA PHE A 327 -24.56 0.74 -10.03
C PHE A 327 -25.32 1.24 -11.25
N ASP A 328 -24.89 0.80 -12.43
CA ASP A 328 -25.51 1.19 -13.70
C ASP A 328 -26.86 0.51 -13.89
N GLY A 329 -27.78 1.26 -14.51
CA GLY A 329 -29.15 0.83 -14.77
C GLY A 329 -30.12 1.79 -14.11
N ASP A 330 -30.93 2.48 -14.92
CA ASP A 330 -32.07 3.19 -14.35
C ASP A 330 -33.15 2.19 -13.96
N GLU A 331 -33.86 2.48 -12.86
CA GLU A 331 -34.88 1.61 -12.30
C GLU A 331 -35.97 1.23 -13.32
N GLY A 332 -36.28 2.12 -14.28
CA GLY A 332 -37.24 1.86 -15.35
C GLY A 332 -36.73 0.79 -16.30
N THR A 333 -35.54 0.97 -16.85
CA THR A 333 -34.90 -0.01 -17.75
C THR A 333 -34.71 -1.36 -17.07
N VAL A 334 -34.24 -1.41 -15.82
CA VAL A 334 -34.07 -2.68 -15.09
C VAL A 334 -35.42 -3.37 -14.88
N ARG A 335 -36.48 -2.61 -14.59
CA ARG A 335 -37.85 -3.15 -14.50
C ARG A 335 -38.31 -3.73 -15.84
N ASP A 336 -38.19 -2.97 -16.92
CA ASP A 336 -38.64 -3.39 -18.26
C ASP A 336 -37.90 -4.66 -18.72
N GLU A 337 -36.59 -4.74 -18.48
CA GLU A 337 -35.80 -5.94 -18.78
C GLU A 337 -36.18 -7.13 -17.89
N THR A 338 -36.42 -6.89 -16.60
CA THR A 338 -36.92 -7.94 -15.68
C THR A 338 -38.26 -8.49 -16.16
N GLU A 339 -39.17 -7.62 -16.61
CA GLU A 339 -40.46 -8.02 -17.17
C GLU A 339 -40.30 -8.85 -18.45
N ALA A 340 -39.33 -8.51 -19.31
CA ALA A 340 -39.02 -9.29 -20.50
C ALA A 340 -38.50 -10.71 -20.16
N VAL A 341 -37.61 -10.83 -19.17
CA VAL A 341 -37.14 -12.15 -18.68
C VAL A 341 -38.31 -12.97 -18.12
N ILE A 342 -39.23 -12.34 -17.39
CA ILE A 342 -40.41 -13.03 -16.85
C ILE A 342 -41.32 -13.53 -17.97
N ASP A 343 -41.56 -12.74 -19.02
CA ASP A 343 -42.36 -13.15 -20.17
C ASP A 343 -41.74 -14.37 -20.90
N ASP A 344 -40.41 -14.31 -21.13
CA ASP A 344 -39.66 -15.43 -21.69
C ASP A 344 -39.72 -16.68 -20.80
N LEU A 345 -39.60 -16.52 -19.49
CA LEU A 345 -39.66 -17.62 -18.51
C LEU A 345 -41.05 -18.26 -18.47
N VAL A 346 -42.12 -17.46 -18.47
CA VAL A 346 -43.50 -17.94 -18.58
C VAL A 346 -43.67 -18.74 -19.87
N THR A 347 -43.19 -18.21 -21.00
CA THR A 347 -43.26 -18.89 -22.30
C THR A 347 -42.49 -20.22 -22.31
N ALA A 348 -41.28 -20.26 -21.74
CA ALA A 348 -40.47 -21.46 -21.63
C ALA A 348 -41.15 -22.52 -20.74
N ARG A 349 -41.66 -22.12 -19.57
CA ARG A 349 -42.39 -23.01 -18.64
C ARG A 349 -43.65 -23.58 -19.27
N LEU A 350 -44.44 -22.78 -19.99
CA LEU A 350 -45.63 -23.28 -20.71
C LEU A 350 -45.26 -24.27 -21.82
N THR A 351 -44.16 -24.03 -22.53
CA THR A 351 -43.66 -24.95 -23.55
C THR A 351 -43.26 -26.28 -22.92
N LEU A 352 -42.46 -26.24 -21.86
CA LEU A 352 -42.03 -27.42 -21.11
C LEU A 352 -43.21 -28.19 -20.51
N ALA A 353 -44.19 -27.48 -19.93
CA ALA A 353 -45.41 -28.07 -19.39
C ALA A 353 -46.20 -28.83 -20.46
N ARG A 354 -46.35 -28.25 -21.66
CA ARG A 354 -47.06 -28.87 -22.78
C ARG A 354 -46.30 -30.06 -23.35
N GLU A 355 -44.98 -30.01 -23.43
CA GLU A 355 -44.12 -31.12 -23.84
C GLU A 355 -44.23 -32.30 -22.85
N ARG A 356 -44.09 -32.02 -21.56
CA ARG A 356 -44.25 -33.02 -20.48
C ARG A 356 -45.65 -33.60 -20.46
N ARG A 357 -46.68 -32.78 -20.66
CA ARG A 357 -48.06 -33.24 -20.82
C ARG A 357 -48.20 -34.22 -21.98
N ALA A 358 -47.70 -33.87 -23.16
CA ALA A 358 -47.79 -34.73 -24.34
C ALA A 358 -47.05 -36.06 -24.15
N ALA A 359 -45.88 -36.02 -23.50
CA ALA A 359 -45.14 -37.23 -23.13
C ALA A 359 -45.89 -38.08 -22.10
N GLY A 360 -46.44 -37.46 -21.06
CA GLY A 360 -47.24 -38.14 -20.04
C GLY A 360 -48.51 -38.78 -20.59
N ASP A 361 -49.21 -38.09 -21.49
CA ASP A 361 -50.37 -38.63 -22.22
C ASP A 361 -49.98 -39.84 -23.09
N TRP A 362 -48.79 -39.84 -23.68
CA TRP A 362 -48.26 -40.97 -24.45
C TRP A 362 -47.95 -42.18 -23.54
N GLU A 363 -47.26 -41.96 -22.42
CA GLU A 363 -46.95 -43.03 -21.45
C GLU A 363 -48.22 -43.62 -20.85
N TRP A 364 -49.24 -42.80 -20.58
CA TRP A 364 -50.53 -43.27 -20.10
C TRP A 364 -51.20 -44.17 -21.15
N GLN A 365 -51.20 -43.78 -22.43
CA GLN A 365 -51.72 -44.63 -23.50
C GLN A 365 -50.94 -45.93 -23.69
N ALA A 366 -49.66 -45.95 -23.29
CA ALA A 366 -48.81 -47.14 -23.28
C ALA A 366 -48.95 -48.00 -22.00
N ASP A 367 -49.92 -47.70 -21.13
CA ASP A 367 -50.15 -48.35 -19.83
C ASP A 367 -48.96 -48.25 -18.84
N ASN A 368 -48.08 -47.26 -19.02
CA ASN A 368 -46.98 -46.97 -18.10
C ASN A 368 -47.41 -45.91 -17.07
N GLU A 369 -48.25 -46.31 -16.12
CA GLU A 369 -48.92 -45.38 -15.19
C GLU A 369 -47.95 -44.58 -14.30
N GLU A 370 -46.80 -45.15 -13.91
CA GLU A 370 -45.79 -44.47 -13.09
C GLU A 370 -45.10 -43.32 -13.84
N ALA A 371 -44.57 -43.59 -15.03
CA ALA A 371 -43.93 -42.56 -15.84
C ALA A 371 -44.94 -41.47 -16.28
N ALA A 372 -46.17 -41.87 -16.59
CA ALA A 372 -47.25 -40.93 -16.88
C ALA A 372 -47.57 -40.03 -15.68
N TYR A 373 -47.60 -40.60 -14.47
CA TYR A 373 -47.83 -39.84 -13.24
C TYR A 373 -46.73 -38.80 -13.01
N ASP A 374 -45.47 -39.19 -13.13
CA ASP A 374 -44.32 -38.29 -12.93
C ASP A 374 -44.32 -37.14 -13.95
N LEU A 375 -44.54 -37.44 -15.24
CA LEU A 375 -44.54 -36.45 -16.31
C LEU A 375 -45.72 -35.46 -16.18
N LEU A 376 -46.93 -35.94 -15.88
CA LEU A 376 -48.09 -35.07 -15.72
C LEU A 376 -48.04 -34.24 -14.43
N SER A 377 -47.42 -34.78 -13.37
CA SER A 377 -47.15 -34.01 -12.14
C SER A 377 -46.14 -32.90 -12.40
N ALA A 378 -45.02 -33.19 -13.07
CA ALA A 378 -44.04 -32.19 -13.47
C ALA A 378 -44.62 -31.12 -14.41
N ALA A 379 -45.48 -31.53 -15.37
CA ALA A 379 -46.20 -30.59 -16.24
C ALA A 379 -47.08 -29.62 -15.45
N ARG A 380 -47.78 -30.13 -14.41
CA ARG A 380 -48.59 -29.29 -13.53
C ARG A 380 -47.72 -28.30 -12.76
N GLU A 381 -46.59 -28.74 -12.20
CA GLU A 381 -45.67 -27.86 -11.47
C GLU A 381 -45.17 -26.70 -12.35
N ASP A 382 -44.87 -26.96 -13.63
CA ASP A 382 -44.48 -25.90 -14.57
C ASP A 382 -45.63 -24.93 -14.86
N PHE A 383 -46.87 -25.42 -15.03
CA PHE A 383 -48.04 -24.55 -15.19
C PHE A 383 -48.28 -23.69 -13.94
N ASP A 384 -48.19 -24.28 -12.74
CA ASP A 384 -48.37 -23.56 -11.47
C ASP A 384 -47.28 -22.48 -11.30
N ARG A 385 -46.02 -22.78 -11.70
CA ARG A 385 -44.92 -21.81 -11.71
C ARG A 385 -45.16 -20.67 -12.72
N ALA A 386 -45.56 -20.99 -13.94
CA ALA A 386 -45.88 -20.00 -14.98
C ALA A 386 -47.03 -19.08 -14.55
N LEU A 387 -48.08 -19.64 -13.95
CA LEU A 387 -49.21 -18.88 -13.41
C LEU A 387 -48.76 -17.92 -12.32
N SER A 388 -48.00 -18.42 -11.35
CA SER A 388 -47.50 -17.61 -10.23
C SER A 388 -46.66 -16.42 -10.71
N LEU A 389 -45.86 -16.59 -11.76
CA LEU A 389 -45.07 -15.51 -12.36
C LEU A 389 -45.95 -14.49 -13.09
N ALA A 390 -46.92 -14.95 -13.89
CA ALA A 390 -47.85 -14.09 -14.62
C ALA A 390 -48.81 -13.29 -13.70
N GLU A 391 -49.09 -13.79 -12.49
CA GLU A 391 -49.86 -13.06 -11.48
C GLU A 391 -49.03 -11.95 -10.80
N GLN A 392 -47.73 -12.18 -10.62
CA GLN A 392 -46.83 -11.23 -9.95
C GLN A 392 -46.43 -10.07 -10.85
N PHE A 393 -46.28 -10.32 -12.16
CA PHE A 393 -45.88 -9.33 -13.15
C PHE A 393 -46.75 -9.50 -14.39
N PRO A 394 -47.42 -8.45 -14.91
CA PRO A 394 -48.42 -8.59 -15.96
C PRO A 394 -47.89 -8.38 -17.40
N PRO A 395 -47.03 -9.27 -17.95
CA PRO A 395 -47.02 -9.51 -19.39
C PRO A 395 -47.81 -10.76 -19.83
N GLY A 396 -48.25 -11.65 -18.92
CA GLY A 396 -48.94 -12.91 -19.25
C GLY A 396 -50.47 -12.91 -19.10
N ASP A 397 -51.19 -13.72 -19.90
CA ASP A 397 -52.61 -14.01 -19.70
C ASP A 397 -52.80 -15.10 -18.63
N ALA A 398 -52.72 -14.69 -17.36
CA ALA A 398 -52.85 -15.58 -16.20
C ALA A 398 -54.14 -16.43 -16.25
N LEU A 399 -55.25 -15.87 -16.75
CA LEU A 399 -56.51 -16.61 -16.89
C LEU A 399 -56.44 -17.69 -17.98
N ALA A 400 -55.69 -17.48 -19.06
CA ALA A 400 -55.46 -18.53 -20.06
C ALA A 400 -54.59 -19.66 -19.48
N ILE A 401 -53.53 -19.31 -18.74
CA ILE A 401 -52.65 -20.29 -18.08
C ILE A 401 -53.42 -21.12 -17.06
N GLU A 402 -54.24 -20.48 -16.22
CA GLU A 402 -55.08 -21.15 -15.23
C GLU A 402 -56.03 -22.16 -15.89
N ARG A 403 -56.70 -21.79 -16.99
CA ARG A 403 -57.58 -22.71 -17.74
C ARG A 403 -56.83 -23.90 -18.31
N GLU A 404 -55.63 -23.70 -18.85
CA GLU A 404 -54.81 -24.81 -19.37
C GLU A 404 -54.36 -25.75 -18.24
N ARG A 405 -53.97 -25.20 -17.09
CA ARG A 405 -53.62 -25.97 -15.88
C ARG A 405 -54.80 -26.77 -15.38
N ASP A 406 -55.97 -26.17 -15.27
CA ASP A 406 -57.19 -26.84 -14.80
C ASP A 406 -57.60 -27.96 -15.75
N ALA A 407 -57.50 -27.75 -17.06
CA ALA A 407 -57.75 -28.79 -18.05
C ALA A 407 -56.75 -29.97 -17.94
N LEU A 408 -55.50 -29.72 -17.55
CA LEU A 408 -54.56 -30.80 -17.23
C LEU A 408 -55.01 -31.55 -15.97
N VAL A 409 -55.33 -30.84 -14.89
CA VAL A 409 -55.75 -31.43 -13.61
C VAL A 409 -57.00 -32.30 -13.77
N GLU A 410 -58.02 -31.82 -14.47
CA GLU A 410 -59.26 -32.58 -14.71
C GLU A 410 -59.00 -33.91 -15.44
N ASN A 411 -58.04 -33.93 -16.38
CA ASN A 411 -57.68 -35.15 -17.11
C ASN A 411 -56.74 -36.06 -16.31
N PHE A 412 -55.89 -35.49 -15.45
CA PHE A 412 -54.89 -36.18 -14.64
C PHE A 412 -55.47 -36.81 -13.37
N ASP A 413 -56.49 -36.22 -12.76
CA ASP A 413 -57.07 -36.65 -11.48
C ASP A 413 -57.46 -38.15 -11.42
N PRO A 414 -58.08 -38.74 -12.46
CA PRO A 414 -58.36 -40.18 -12.48
C PRO A 414 -57.11 -41.08 -12.48
N LEU A 415 -56.00 -40.63 -13.09
CA LEU A 415 -54.72 -41.35 -13.07
C LEU A 415 -54.07 -41.23 -11.69
N LYS A 416 -54.01 -40.02 -11.14
CA LYS A 416 -53.50 -39.76 -9.78
C LYS A 416 -54.19 -40.63 -8.72
N ILE A 417 -55.52 -40.70 -8.75
CA ILE A 417 -56.28 -41.54 -7.79
C ILE A 417 -55.91 -43.03 -7.95
N ARG A 418 -55.77 -43.54 -9.18
CA ARG A 418 -55.40 -44.95 -9.42
C ARG A 418 -53.99 -45.25 -8.95
N TYR A 419 -53.02 -44.41 -9.30
CA TYR A 419 -51.62 -44.58 -8.93
C TYR A 419 -51.42 -44.54 -7.42
N GLU A 420 -51.97 -43.53 -6.73
CA GLU A 420 -51.87 -43.41 -5.26
C GLU A 420 -52.55 -44.57 -4.53
N LEU A 421 -53.70 -45.06 -5.03
CA LEU A 421 -54.35 -46.26 -4.48
C LEU A 421 -53.53 -47.53 -4.73
N ALA A 422 -52.89 -47.66 -5.89
CA ALA A 422 -52.05 -48.81 -6.20
C ALA A 422 -50.81 -48.84 -5.29
N LYS A 423 -50.18 -47.67 -5.10
CA LYS A 423 -49.03 -47.48 -4.20
C LYS A 423 -49.39 -47.77 -2.74
N ALA A 424 -50.48 -47.18 -2.23
CA ALA A 424 -50.94 -47.43 -0.86
C ALA A 424 -51.31 -48.91 -0.62
N ASN A 425 -51.88 -49.59 -1.62
CA ASN A 425 -52.17 -51.03 -1.52
C ASN A 425 -50.91 -51.91 -1.59
N ALA A 426 -49.84 -51.46 -2.25
CA ALA A 426 -48.55 -52.14 -2.24
C ALA A 426 -47.88 -52.00 -0.86
N GLU A 427 -47.89 -50.79 -0.29
CA GLU A 427 -47.36 -50.50 1.05
C GLU A 427 -48.11 -51.24 2.18
N LEU A 428 -49.40 -51.55 2.00
CA LEU A 428 -50.20 -52.35 2.95
C LEU A 428 -49.96 -53.87 2.83
N ARG A 429 -49.28 -54.33 1.77
CA ARG A 429 -48.99 -55.75 1.52
C ARG A 429 -47.56 -56.14 1.92
N GLU A 430 -46.69 -55.16 2.13
CA GLU A 430 -45.41 -55.30 2.83
C GLU A 430 -45.60 -55.27 4.35
#